data_AF-A0A0S1SC10-F1
#
_entry.id   AF-A0A0S1SC10-F1
#
_cell.length_a   1.000
_cell.length_b   1.000
_cell.length_c   1.000
_cell.angle_alpha   90.00
_cell.angle_beta   90.00
_cell.angle_gamma   90.00
#
_symmetry.space_group_name_H-M   'P 1'
#
loop_
_entity.id
_entity.type
_entity.pdbx_description
1 polymer ?
#
loop_
_entity_poly.entity_id
_entity_poly.type
_entity_poly.pdbx_seq_one_letter_code
_entity_poly.pdbx_strand_id
1 'polypeptide(L)'
;MYKKTGIAVICTITFLLTGCGAYFNQPYKVQDARIGELASKTQILRDFPLPFEQVVVGVYNFKDQTGQYKAMENGSSFSTAVSQGATTMLIQALEDSKWFTPIERENLSNLLNERNIIRSTRDEFQKRTNTPQPALPPLLYAGVLLEGGVVSYDSNVITGGVGARYFGAGGSTQYREDRISIYLRAVSTSNGKILKTVYVSKTILSQSVDASLFRYVSFQRLLEAETGFTKNEPVQLAMKDAIEKAVEGLIIEGIEAGLWTSADGGLTNKKLMDAYKAEKEYEESTLLYDRKQMPVNSKNALIFNATAPRLNADLSKKSLGIGGSVAYSRVLSPHANLNLDLGYLYVTGGSSFFREYMSSSLNLELNILPFDKLAPFIYGGGGVIFDIHNREGEDVDKLISPKLQVGVGINTYVSDHIDIRFFAESNFTFTDELDNAVNGKRDDYYYNFGVGLKYKFGLKKTNAEIKE
;
A
#
# COMPACT_ATOMS: atom_id res chain seq x y z
N MET A 1 -9.86 -46.54 0.55
CA MET A 1 -10.20 -45.09 0.55
C MET A 1 -9.64 -44.33 1.75
N TYR A 2 -9.56 -44.93 2.95
CA TYR A 2 -9.02 -44.30 4.18
C TYR A 2 -7.54 -43.89 4.18
N LYS A 3 -6.66 -44.54 3.41
CA LYS A 3 -5.22 -44.18 3.37
C LYS A 3 -4.92 -42.88 2.63
N LYS A 4 -5.73 -42.50 1.63
CA LYS A 4 -5.53 -41.26 0.85
C LYS A 4 -6.03 -40.02 1.59
N THR A 5 -7.09 -40.15 2.39
CA THR A 5 -7.60 -39.08 3.25
C THR A 5 -6.68 -38.78 4.44
N GLY A 6 -6.05 -39.80 5.04
CA GLY A 6 -5.06 -39.60 6.10
C GLY A 6 -3.82 -38.82 5.65
N ILE A 7 -3.30 -39.10 4.44
CA ILE A 7 -2.15 -38.39 3.89
C ILE A 7 -2.50 -36.92 3.58
N ALA A 8 -3.69 -36.65 3.05
CA ALA A 8 -4.15 -35.28 2.78
C ALA A 8 -4.29 -34.46 4.08
N VAL A 9 -4.85 -35.04 5.14
CA VAL A 9 -4.99 -34.37 6.45
C VAL A 9 -3.62 -34.08 7.08
N ILE A 10 -2.67 -35.02 6.97
CA ILE A 10 -1.30 -34.82 7.47
C ILE A 10 -0.58 -33.73 6.66
N CYS A 11 -0.67 -33.72 5.33
CA CYS A 11 -0.08 -32.65 4.51
C CYS A 11 -0.68 -31.27 4.83
N THR A 12 -1.99 -31.17 5.05
CA THR A 12 -2.65 -29.91 5.44
C THR A 12 -2.21 -29.45 6.83
N ILE A 13 -2.07 -30.35 7.80
CA ILE A 13 -1.55 -30.04 9.14
C ILE A 13 -0.07 -29.61 9.08
N THR A 14 0.73 -30.23 8.22
CA THR A 14 2.15 -29.88 8.07
C THR A 14 2.31 -28.49 7.44
N PHE A 15 1.44 -28.11 6.50
CA PHE A 15 1.37 -26.75 5.93
C PHE A 15 0.89 -25.68 6.93
N LEU A 16 0.03 -26.06 7.88
CA LEU A 16 -0.43 -25.15 8.94
C LEU A 16 0.65 -24.91 10.02
N LEU A 17 1.53 -25.89 10.26
CA LEU A 17 2.58 -25.81 11.29
C LEU A 17 3.83 -25.03 10.85
N THR A 18 4.06 -24.86 9.55
CA THR A 18 5.19 -24.04 9.04
C THR A 18 5.02 -22.53 9.27
N GLY A 19 3.82 -22.07 9.68
CA GLY A 19 3.53 -20.66 9.94
C GLY A 19 3.96 -20.12 11.31
N CYS A 20 4.22 -20.99 12.30
CA CYS A 20 4.56 -20.56 13.67
C CYS A 20 6.05 -20.22 13.89
N GLY A 21 6.91 -20.32 12.86
CA GLY A 21 8.36 -20.14 13.01
C GLY A 21 8.78 -18.75 13.52
N ALA A 22 8.02 -17.70 13.19
CA ALA A 22 8.31 -16.34 13.65
C ALA A 22 8.08 -16.17 15.17
N TYR A 23 7.14 -16.92 15.74
CA TYR A 23 6.83 -16.87 17.18
C TYR A 23 7.95 -17.50 18.03
N PHE A 24 8.58 -18.56 17.52
CA PHE A 24 9.68 -19.24 18.22
C PHE A 24 11.06 -18.59 17.99
N ASN A 25 11.17 -17.59 17.13
CA ASN A 25 12.44 -16.88 16.84
C ASN A 25 12.62 -15.60 17.67
N GLN A 26 11.99 -15.52 18.84
CA GLN A 26 12.23 -14.41 19.76
C GLN A 26 13.56 -14.61 20.50
N PRO A 27 14.46 -13.63 20.51
CA PRO A 27 15.74 -13.75 21.20
C PRO A 27 15.53 -13.83 22.71
N TYR A 28 15.78 -14.99 23.30
CA TYR A 28 15.72 -15.24 24.76
C TYR A 28 17.09 -15.14 25.44
N LYS A 29 18.14 -14.78 24.69
CA LYS A 29 19.51 -14.59 25.17
C LYS A 29 19.92 -13.13 25.03
N VAL A 30 20.64 -12.64 26.05
CA VAL A 30 21.36 -11.37 25.99
C VAL A 30 22.22 -11.36 24.73
N GLN A 31 22.11 -10.28 23.94
CA GLN A 31 22.88 -10.09 22.72
C GLN A 31 24.08 -9.21 23.04
N ASP A 32 25.22 -9.49 22.40
CA ASP A 32 26.38 -8.61 22.46
C ASP A 32 26.13 -7.30 21.71
N ALA A 33 26.85 -6.25 22.11
CA ALA A 33 26.83 -4.99 21.38
C ALA A 33 27.40 -5.18 19.97
N ARG A 34 26.74 -4.58 18.98
CA ARG A 34 27.15 -4.62 17.56
C ARG A 34 27.16 -3.23 16.96
N ILE A 35 27.84 -3.08 15.83
CA ILE A 35 27.76 -1.87 14.99
C ILE A 35 26.30 -1.68 14.58
N GLY A 36 25.83 -0.43 14.63
CA GLY A 36 24.43 -0.07 14.40
C GLY A 36 23.90 -0.56 13.05
N GLU A 37 22.57 -0.74 12.98
CA GLU A 37 21.90 -1.24 11.79
C GLU A 37 22.04 -0.26 10.61
N LEU A 38 22.21 -0.82 9.42
CA LEU A 38 22.22 -0.06 8.18
C LEU A 38 20.78 0.15 7.71
N ALA A 39 20.49 1.34 7.20
CA ALA A 39 19.22 1.60 6.54
C ALA A 39 19.22 0.95 5.14
N SER A 40 18.04 0.83 4.54
CA SER A 40 17.88 0.16 3.25
C SER A 40 18.67 0.87 2.14
N LYS A 41 18.80 2.20 2.23
CA LYS A 41 19.51 3.04 1.24
C LYS A 41 20.99 3.27 1.54
N THR A 42 21.52 2.83 2.68
CA THR A 42 22.90 3.15 3.09
C THR A 42 23.93 2.61 2.09
N GLN A 43 23.73 1.40 1.58
CA GLN A 43 24.66 0.79 0.62
C GLN A 43 24.65 1.52 -0.72
N ILE A 44 23.46 1.94 -1.19
CA ILE A 44 23.31 2.72 -2.42
C ILE A 44 24.13 4.00 -2.31
N LEU A 45 23.99 4.74 -1.21
CA LEU A 45 24.70 6.00 -1.01
C LEU A 45 26.23 5.81 -0.96
N ARG A 46 26.73 4.72 -0.36
CA ARG A 46 28.18 4.41 -0.28
C ARG A 46 28.79 4.00 -1.62
N ASP A 47 27.98 3.40 -2.48
CA ASP A 47 28.35 2.91 -3.81
C ASP A 47 28.10 3.96 -4.91
N PHE A 48 27.74 5.20 -4.54
CA PHE A 48 27.63 6.30 -5.49
C PHE A 48 28.94 6.54 -6.25
N PRO A 49 28.86 6.95 -7.53
CA PRO A 49 30.06 7.36 -8.26
C PRO A 49 30.69 8.57 -7.58
N LEU A 50 32.02 8.65 -7.60
CA LEU A 50 32.75 9.73 -6.93
C LEU A 50 32.50 11.08 -7.63
N PRO A 51 32.51 12.19 -6.89
CA PRO A 51 32.45 13.54 -7.48
C PRO A 51 33.76 13.86 -8.23
N PHE A 52 33.71 14.80 -9.16
CA PHE A 52 34.92 15.40 -9.74
C PHE A 52 35.76 16.11 -8.66
N GLU A 53 35.08 16.83 -7.76
CA GLU A 53 35.67 17.47 -6.59
C GLU A 53 34.67 17.41 -5.43
N GLN A 54 35.14 17.06 -4.24
CA GLN A 54 34.29 17.06 -3.04
C GLN A 54 33.87 18.47 -2.67
N VAL A 55 32.60 18.65 -2.36
CA VAL A 55 32.06 19.96 -2.00
C VAL A 55 32.13 20.14 -0.48
N VAL A 56 32.80 21.20 -0.03
CA VAL A 56 32.87 21.53 1.40
C VAL A 56 31.55 22.13 1.86
N VAL A 57 30.88 21.46 2.81
CA VAL A 57 29.52 21.82 3.27
C VAL A 57 29.47 22.06 4.77
N GLY A 58 28.79 23.12 5.18
CA GLY A 58 28.53 23.41 6.58
C GLY A 58 27.13 22.96 6.99
N VAL A 59 27.03 22.12 8.03
CA VAL A 59 25.75 21.71 8.62
C VAL A 59 25.60 22.39 9.97
N TYR A 60 24.70 23.36 10.08
CA TYR A 60 24.50 24.11 11.33
C TYR A 60 23.54 23.39 12.27
N ASN A 61 22.31 23.18 11.79
CA ASN A 61 21.24 22.69 12.64
C ASN A 61 20.20 21.99 11.77
N PHE A 62 20.12 20.67 11.88
CA PHE A 62 19.12 19.84 11.23
C PHE A 62 18.27 19.19 12.31
N LYS A 63 17.28 19.94 12.80
CA LYS A 63 16.49 19.59 13.99
C LYS A 63 15.09 19.11 13.65
N ASP A 64 14.47 18.51 14.64
CA ASP A 64 13.04 18.29 14.66
C ASP A 64 12.28 19.63 14.78
N GLN A 65 11.44 19.91 13.80
CA GLN A 65 10.54 21.08 13.74
C GLN A 65 9.07 20.66 13.88
N THR A 66 8.79 19.39 14.14
CA THR A 66 7.42 18.86 14.23
C THR A 66 6.71 19.27 15.51
N GLY A 67 7.47 19.45 16.59
CA GLY A 67 6.93 19.67 17.94
C GLY A 67 6.16 18.47 18.51
N GLN A 68 6.29 17.28 17.91
CA GLN A 68 5.50 16.11 18.28
C GLN A 68 6.10 15.32 19.44
N TYR A 69 5.24 14.97 20.39
CA TYR A 69 5.55 14.05 21.49
C TYR A 69 4.87 12.71 21.25
N LYS A 70 5.41 11.64 21.85
CA LYS A 70 4.79 10.31 21.75
C LYS A 70 3.39 10.35 22.36
N ALA A 71 2.40 9.95 21.56
CA ALA A 71 1.04 9.77 22.06
C ALA A 71 1.03 8.66 23.13
N MET A 72 0.33 8.91 24.23
CA MET A 72 0.02 7.92 25.26
C MET A 72 -1.50 7.80 25.37
N GLU A 73 -2.02 6.58 25.55
CA GLU A 73 -3.48 6.36 25.57
C GLU A 73 -4.19 7.14 26.70
N ASN A 74 -3.53 7.35 27.84
CA ASN A 74 -4.10 8.03 29.00
C ASN A 74 -3.12 9.06 29.62
N GLY A 75 -2.60 10.01 28.84
CA GLY A 75 -1.78 11.10 29.39
C GLY A 75 -0.96 11.89 28.38
N SER A 76 -0.08 12.76 28.89
CA SER A 76 0.93 13.46 28.09
C SER A 76 2.31 12.84 28.30
N SER A 77 3.10 12.77 27.23
CA SER A 77 4.50 12.31 27.28
C SER A 77 5.45 13.48 27.06
N PHE A 78 6.57 13.49 27.76
CA PHE A 78 7.70 14.39 27.48
C PHE A 78 8.70 13.79 26.49
N SER A 79 8.51 12.55 26.05
CA SER A 79 9.36 11.92 25.04
C SER A 79 8.95 12.37 23.65
N THR A 80 9.89 12.96 22.90
CA THR A 80 9.64 13.36 21.51
C THR A 80 9.33 12.12 20.65
N ALA A 81 8.45 12.29 19.66
CA ALA A 81 8.14 11.24 18.68
C ALA A 81 9.33 10.98 17.74
N VAL A 82 10.14 12.03 17.52
CA VAL A 82 11.24 12.10 16.57
C VAL A 82 12.57 12.22 17.33
N SER A 83 13.63 11.60 16.79
CA SER A 83 14.99 11.69 17.35
C SER A 83 15.58 13.10 17.19
N GLN A 84 16.27 13.58 18.22
CA GLN A 84 16.99 14.86 18.19
C GLN A 84 18.40 14.75 17.59
N GLY A 85 18.83 13.55 17.19
CA GLY A 85 20.16 13.28 16.60
C GLY A 85 20.22 13.43 15.07
N ALA A 86 19.27 14.15 14.45
CA ALA A 86 19.15 14.22 13.00
C ALA A 86 20.33 14.95 12.33
N THR A 87 20.93 15.95 12.99
CA THR A 87 22.18 16.59 12.52
C THR A 87 23.31 15.57 12.33
N THR A 88 23.54 14.71 13.33
CA THR A 88 24.60 13.69 13.27
C THR A 88 24.33 12.66 12.17
N MET A 89 23.07 12.26 11.99
CA MET A 89 22.69 11.35 10.89
C MET A 89 22.93 11.96 9.52
N LEU A 90 22.65 13.26 9.36
CA LEU A 90 22.94 13.99 8.12
C LEU A 90 24.44 14.08 7.85
N ILE A 91 25.24 14.45 8.85
CA ILE A 91 26.71 14.48 8.71
C ILE A 91 27.23 13.11 8.29
N GLN A 92 26.78 12.03 8.94
CA GLN A 92 27.17 10.68 8.59
C GLN A 92 26.76 10.31 7.14
N ALA A 93 25.55 10.66 6.71
CA ALA A 93 25.10 10.42 5.33
C ALA A 93 25.94 11.19 4.29
N LEU A 94 26.34 12.43 4.61
CA LEU A 94 27.22 13.23 3.76
C LEU A 94 28.62 12.60 3.65
N GLU A 95 29.18 12.10 4.76
CA GLU A 95 30.46 11.37 4.75
C GLU A 95 30.38 10.06 3.96
N ASP A 96 29.35 9.24 4.22
CA ASP A 96 29.14 7.95 3.57
C ASP A 96 28.97 8.12 2.04
N SER A 97 28.38 9.24 1.59
CA SER A 97 28.25 9.56 0.16
C SER A 97 29.58 9.81 -0.55
N LYS A 98 30.61 10.27 0.16
CA LYS A 98 31.90 10.74 -0.40
C LYS A 98 31.79 11.93 -1.37
N TRP A 99 30.60 12.52 -1.55
CA TRP A 99 30.38 13.72 -2.39
C TRP A 99 30.73 15.01 -1.68
N PHE A 100 30.69 14.99 -0.35
CA PHE A 100 30.81 16.17 0.49
C PHE A 100 31.93 16.02 1.50
N THR A 101 32.55 17.14 1.84
CA THR A 101 33.42 17.27 3.01
C THR A 101 32.65 18.07 4.07
N PRO A 102 31.91 17.42 4.98
CA PRO A 102 31.17 18.13 6.01
C PRO A 102 32.14 18.79 7.00
N ILE A 103 31.81 20.00 7.42
CA ILE A 103 32.57 20.74 8.44
C ILE A 103 31.72 20.99 9.68
N GLU A 104 32.36 20.86 10.85
CA GLU A 104 31.73 21.05 12.15
C GLU A 104 31.26 22.51 12.34
N ARG A 105 29.93 22.70 12.41
CA ARG A 105 29.29 23.99 12.70
C ARG A 105 28.27 23.92 13.82
N GLU A 106 27.81 22.73 14.21
CA GLU A 106 26.90 22.53 15.33
C GLU A 106 27.58 22.89 16.65
N ASN A 107 28.83 22.45 16.83
CA ASN A 107 29.64 22.68 18.03
C ASN A 107 30.87 23.57 17.79
N LEU A 108 30.73 24.59 16.92
CA LEU A 108 31.84 25.47 16.53
C LEU A 108 32.52 26.15 17.74
N SER A 109 31.77 26.51 18.78
CA SER A 109 32.32 27.14 19.99
C SER A 109 33.37 26.27 20.68
N ASN A 110 33.13 24.96 20.76
CA ASN A 110 34.08 24.01 21.36
C ASN A 110 35.36 23.91 20.53
N LEU A 111 35.21 23.84 19.20
CA LEU A 111 36.33 23.81 18.26
C LEU A 111 37.19 25.09 18.36
N LEU A 112 36.56 26.26 18.45
CA LEU A 112 37.26 27.54 18.60
C LEU A 112 37.99 27.63 19.94
N ASN A 113 37.37 27.17 21.02
CA ASN A 113 37.99 27.11 22.34
C ASN A 113 39.24 26.23 22.33
N GLU A 114 39.15 25.02 21.75
CA GLU A 114 40.30 24.11 21.64
C GLU A 114 41.43 24.73 20.81
N ARG A 115 41.10 25.36 19.68
CA ARG A 115 42.10 26.05 18.85
C ARG A 115 42.74 27.24 19.56
N ASN A 116 42.00 27.95 20.40
CA ASN A 116 42.53 29.02 21.23
C ASN A 116 43.52 28.48 22.26
N ILE A 117 43.21 27.36 22.92
CA ILE A 117 44.11 26.67 23.86
C ILE A 117 45.41 26.31 23.14
N ILE A 118 45.33 25.64 21.99
CA ILE A 118 46.52 25.25 21.21
C ILE A 118 47.38 26.46 20.84
N ARG A 119 46.75 27.55 20.40
CA ARG A 119 47.47 28.79 20.06
C ARG A 119 48.18 29.37 21.29
N SER A 120 47.49 29.50 22.43
CA SER A 120 48.10 30.04 23.65
C SER A 120 49.24 29.16 24.17
N THR A 121 49.11 27.84 24.08
CA THR A 121 50.15 26.90 24.50
C THR A 121 51.38 27.00 23.59
N ARG A 122 51.19 27.06 22.26
CA ARG A 122 52.30 27.24 21.31
C ARG A 122 53.03 28.57 21.50
N ASP A 123 52.29 29.65 21.73
CA ASP A 123 52.86 30.97 22.02
C ASP A 123 53.69 30.95 23.30
N GLU A 124 53.24 30.24 24.34
CA GLU A 124 53.99 30.07 25.58
C GLU A 124 55.25 29.21 25.40
N PHE A 125 55.15 28.08 24.69
CA PHE A 125 56.30 27.23 24.39
C PHE A 125 57.36 27.98 23.56
N GLN A 126 56.94 28.73 22.55
CA GLN A 126 57.84 29.54 21.73
C GLN A 126 58.60 30.56 22.58
N LYS A 127 57.94 31.20 23.56
CA LYS A 127 58.60 32.11 24.51
C LYS A 127 59.62 31.42 25.42
N ARG A 128 59.38 30.16 25.80
CA ARG A 128 60.26 29.40 26.72
C ARG A 128 61.46 28.75 26.01
N THR A 129 61.25 28.17 24.84
CA THR A 129 62.28 27.38 24.14
C THR A 129 62.96 28.14 23.00
N ASN A 130 62.51 29.36 22.72
CA ASN A 130 62.96 30.20 21.60
C ASN A 130 62.91 29.49 20.23
N THR A 131 62.06 28.46 20.13
CA THR A 131 61.89 27.63 18.93
C THR A 131 60.56 28.01 18.25
N PRO A 132 60.56 28.42 16.98
CA PRO A 132 59.33 28.79 16.27
C PRO A 132 58.34 27.61 16.20
N GLN A 133 57.09 27.85 16.60
CA GLN A 133 56.01 26.86 16.45
C GLN A 133 55.25 27.13 15.14
N PRO A 134 54.83 26.08 14.40
CA PRO A 134 54.05 26.27 13.19
C PRO A 134 52.67 26.84 13.52
N ALA A 135 52.20 27.78 12.69
CA ALA A 135 50.85 28.33 12.79
C ALA A 135 49.81 27.23 12.55
N LEU A 136 48.64 27.37 13.18
CA LEU A 136 47.52 26.48 12.91
C LEU A 136 46.94 26.73 11.50
N PRO A 137 46.62 25.68 10.72
CA PRO A 137 45.96 25.86 9.44
C PRO A 137 44.59 26.52 9.62
N PRO A 138 44.13 27.36 8.67
CA PRO A 138 42.81 27.99 8.74
C PRO A 138 41.69 26.94 8.70
N LEU A 139 40.52 27.30 9.24
CA LEU A 139 39.33 26.47 9.10
C LEU A 139 38.86 26.47 7.65
N LEU A 140 38.33 25.33 7.18
CA LEU A 140 37.73 25.23 5.87
C LEU A 140 36.50 26.15 5.73
N TYR A 141 36.36 26.76 4.56
CA TYR A 141 35.18 27.53 4.19
C TYR A 141 34.16 26.61 3.52
N ALA A 142 32.90 26.67 3.98
CA ALA A 142 31.81 25.98 3.31
C ALA A 142 31.32 26.81 2.13
N GLY A 143 31.37 26.26 0.91
CA GLY A 143 30.75 26.90 -0.26
C GLY A 143 29.22 26.80 -0.25
N VAL A 144 28.71 25.80 0.48
CA VAL A 144 27.28 25.52 0.60
C VAL A 144 26.94 25.24 2.07
N LEU A 145 25.84 25.82 2.56
CA LEU A 145 25.22 25.45 3.82
C LEU A 145 24.09 24.46 3.54
N LEU A 146 24.09 23.38 4.31
CA LEU A 146 22.99 22.42 4.32
C LEU A 146 22.15 22.65 5.56
N GLU A 147 20.87 22.92 5.34
CA GLU A 147 19.91 23.24 6.39
C GLU A 147 18.62 22.48 6.15
N GLY A 148 17.76 22.44 7.17
CA GLY A 148 16.48 21.78 7.08
C GLY A 148 16.13 21.07 8.38
N GLY A 149 15.44 19.95 8.25
CA GLY A 149 15.08 19.14 9.40
C GLY A 149 13.88 18.24 9.14
N VAL A 150 13.41 17.63 10.22
CA VAL A 150 12.14 16.90 10.21
C VAL A 150 11.02 17.92 10.37
N VAL A 151 10.22 18.11 9.31
CA VAL A 151 9.20 19.17 9.26
C VAL A 151 7.84 18.64 9.68
N SER A 152 7.51 17.39 9.37
CA SER A 152 6.29 16.74 9.86
C SER A 152 6.55 15.32 10.36
N TYR A 153 5.78 14.95 11.39
CA TYR A 153 5.61 13.58 11.84
C TYR A 153 4.11 13.36 12.03
N ASP A 154 3.50 12.65 11.09
CA ASP A 154 2.08 12.34 11.13
C ASP A 154 1.93 10.93 11.71
N SER A 155 1.26 10.81 12.86
CA SER A 155 0.98 9.50 13.47
C SER A 155 -0.41 9.00 13.09
N ASN A 156 -0.59 7.68 13.00
CA ASN A 156 -1.87 7.06 12.66
C ASN A 156 -2.45 7.55 11.33
N VAL A 157 -1.60 7.81 10.33
CA VAL A 157 -2.00 8.26 8.98
C VAL A 157 -2.96 7.27 8.34
N ILE A 158 -2.69 5.98 8.54
CA ILE A 158 -3.63 4.90 8.27
C ILE A 158 -3.69 4.01 9.50
N THR A 159 -4.91 3.75 9.97
CA THR A 159 -5.17 2.67 10.92
C THR A 159 -6.26 1.78 10.37
N GLY A 160 -6.09 0.48 10.54
CA GLY A 160 -7.07 -0.49 10.13
C GLY A 160 -6.82 -1.83 10.76
N GLY A 161 -7.74 -2.75 10.54
CA GLY A 161 -7.66 -4.07 11.12
C GLY A 161 -8.89 -4.91 10.79
N VAL A 162 -8.72 -6.22 10.88
CA VAL A 162 -9.81 -7.17 10.73
C VAL A 162 -9.80 -8.05 11.97
N GLY A 163 -10.94 -8.10 12.65
CA GLY A 163 -11.15 -8.93 13.83
C GLY A 163 -12.32 -9.87 13.62
N ALA A 164 -12.14 -11.15 13.92
CA ALA A 164 -13.21 -12.14 13.93
C ALA A 164 -13.23 -12.84 15.28
N ARG A 165 -14.42 -13.01 15.86
CA ARG A 165 -14.62 -13.69 17.16
C ARG A 165 -15.76 -14.70 17.04
N TYR A 166 -15.54 -15.93 17.49
CA TYR A 166 -16.53 -17.01 17.50
C TYR A 166 -16.30 -17.94 18.70
N PHE A 167 -17.34 -18.16 19.51
CA PHE A 167 -17.30 -19.04 20.70
C PHE A 167 -16.11 -18.78 21.64
N GLY A 168 -15.84 -17.52 21.93
CA GLY A 168 -14.77 -17.13 22.85
C GLY A 168 -13.37 -17.16 22.24
N ALA A 169 -13.15 -17.79 21.09
CA ALA A 169 -11.92 -17.65 20.33
C ALA A 169 -12.01 -16.43 19.39
N GLY A 170 -10.94 -15.64 19.32
CA GLY A 170 -10.85 -14.43 18.52
C GLY A 170 -9.47 -14.25 17.92
N GLY A 171 -9.42 -13.68 16.73
CA GLY A 171 -8.19 -13.20 16.13
C GLY A 171 -8.41 -11.78 15.62
N SER A 172 -7.43 -10.91 15.83
CA SER A 172 -7.42 -9.56 15.26
C SER A 172 -6.05 -9.25 14.71
N THR A 173 -6.03 -8.64 13.53
CA THR A 173 -4.84 -7.95 13.04
C THR A 173 -5.11 -6.46 13.08
N GLN A 174 -4.11 -5.69 13.49
CA GLN A 174 -4.12 -4.24 13.40
C GLN A 174 -2.88 -3.80 12.65
N TYR A 175 -3.03 -2.77 11.82
CA TYR A 175 -1.91 -2.09 11.20
C TYR A 175 -2.06 -0.60 11.43
N ARG A 176 -0.91 0.05 11.61
CA ARG A 176 -0.76 1.48 11.74
C ARG A 176 0.39 1.94 10.88
N GLU A 177 0.18 3.04 10.18
CA GLU A 177 1.20 3.75 9.43
C GLU A 177 1.41 5.14 10.01
N ASP A 178 2.66 5.43 10.36
CA ASP A 178 3.12 6.79 10.69
C ASP A 178 3.94 7.31 9.50
N ARG A 179 4.12 8.62 9.36
CA ARG A 179 4.87 9.22 8.26
C ARG A 179 5.79 10.33 8.77
N ILE A 180 7.05 10.27 8.36
CA ILE A 180 8.04 11.31 8.63
C ILE A 180 8.36 12.07 7.34
N SER A 181 8.36 13.40 7.41
CA SER A 181 8.69 14.27 6.29
C SER A 181 9.93 15.10 6.60
N ILE A 182 10.88 15.07 5.67
CA ILE A 182 12.18 15.73 5.80
C ILE A 182 12.35 16.69 4.64
N TYR A 183 12.82 17.90 4.96
CA TYR A 183 13.26 18.87 3.97
C TYR A 183 14.76 19.12 4.15
N LEU A 184 15.50 19.04 3.05
CA LEU A 184 16.92 19.36 2.99
C LEU A 184 17.13 20.46 1.95
N ARG A 185 17.72 21.58 2.34
CA ARG A 185 18.03 22.71 1.46
C ARG A 185 19.52 22.98 1.40
N ALA A 186 20.01 23.28 0.20
CA ALA A 186 21.36 23.75 -0.06
C ALA A 186 21.35 25.26 -0.34
N VAL A 187 22.14 26.02 0.42
CA VAL A 187 22.22 27.48 0.34
C VAL A 187 23.64 27.90 0.02
N SER A 188 23.82 28.77 -0.98
CA SER A 188 25.13 29.33 -1.32
C SER A 188 25.59 30.32 -0.26
N THR A 189 26.78 30.14 0.28
CA THR A 189 27.39 31.06 1.26
C THR A 189 27.83 32.38 0.64
N SER A 190 28.04 32.45 -0.67
CA SER A 190 28.49 33.67 -1.33
C SER A 190 27.40 34.72 -1.52
N ASN A 191 26.14 34.30 -1.68
CA ASN A 191 25.04 35.22 -2.00
C ASN A 191 23.71 34.91 -1.29
N GLY A 192 23.65 33.85 -0.46
CA GLY A 192 22.43 33.45 0.25
C GLY A 192 21.36 32.81 -0.63
N LYS A 193 21.63 32.53 -1.91
CA LYS A 193 20.67 31.88 -2.81
C LYS A 193 20.43 30.45 -2.37
N ILE A 194 19.17 30.06 -2.25
CA ILE A 194 18.77 28.65 -2.14
C ILE A 194 19.05 28.01 -3.51
N LEU A 195 20.05 27.13 -3.54
CA LEU A 195 20.47 26.41 -4.74
C LEU A 195 19.47 25.31 -5.07
N LYS A 196 19.07 24.55 -4.04
CA LYS A 196 18.12 23.45 -4.18
C LYS A 196 17.43 23.11 -2.87
N THR A 197 16.20 22.61 -2.98
CA THR A 197 15.42 22.06 -1.87
C THR A 197 14.90 20.69 -2.28
N VAL A 198 15.16 19.69 -1.46
CA VAL A 198 14.71 18.31 -1.64
C VAL A 198 13.71 17.99 -0.53
N TYR A 199 12.61 17.36 -0.92
CA TYR A 199 11.57 16.85 -0.03
C TYR A 199 11.59 15.33 -0.07
N VAL A 200 11.66 14.69 1.10
CA VAL A 200 11.55 13.24 1.23
C VAL A 200 10.50 12.93 2.29
N SER A 201 9.63 11.97 1.96
CA SER A 201 8.68 11.40 2.91
C SER A 201 8.93 9.91 3.06
N LYS A 202 8.83 9.41 4.29
CA LYS A 202 9.01 8.00 4.61
C LYS A 202 7.86 7.53 5.50
N THR A 203 7.18 6.48 5.06
CA THR A 203 6.18 5.76 5.86
C THR A 203 6.88 4.79 6.81
N ILE A 204 6.41 4.73 8.05
CA ILE A 204 6.89 3.89 9.15
C ILE A 204 5.76 2.91 9.47
N LEU A 205 6.01 1.63 9.24
CA LEU A 205 4.99 0.60 9.38
C LEU A 205 5.03 -0.06 10.78
N SER A 206 3.85 -0.14 11.39
CA SER A 206 3.57 -0.87 12.63
C SER A 206 2.48 -1.91 12.37
N GLN A 207 2.74 -3.17 12.67
CA GLN A 207 1.77 -4.25 12.53
C GLN A 207 1.68 -5.07 13.82
N SER A 208 0.46 -5.31 14.30
CA SER A 208 0.19 -6.26 15.38
C SER A 208 -0.76 -7.36 14.91
N VAL A 209 -0.49 -8.56 15.38
CA VAL A 209 -1.35 -9.72 15.17
C VAL A 209 -1.60 -10.35 16.53
N ASP A 210 -2.87 -10.42 16.91
CA ASP A 210 -3.33 -10.91 18.20
C ASP A 210 -4.31 -12.06 18.00
N ALA A 211 -4.19 -13.08 18.84
CA ALA A 211 -5.13 -14.18 18.97
C ALA A 211 -5.50 -14.34 20.45
N SER A 212 -6.78 -14.34 20.76
CA SER A 212 -7.31 -14.40 22.12
C SER A 212 -8.35 -15.51 22.27
N LEU A 213 -8.35 -16.17 23.43
CA LEU A 213 -9.30 -17.20 23.81
C LEU A 213 -9.90 -16.87 25.17
N PHE A 214 -11.21 -16.62 25.19
CA PHE A 214 -12.04 -16.34 26.35
C PHE A 214 -12.99 -17.52 26.59
N ARG A 215 -12.92 -18.14 27.76
CA ARG A 215 -13.86 -19.20 28.14
C ARG A 215 -14.38 -19.00 29.56
N TYR A 216 -15.70 -19.02 29.72
CA TYR A 216 -16.33 -19.06 31.04
C TYR A 216 -16.15 -20.45 31.65
N VAL A 217 -15.45 -20.52 32.78
CA VAL A 217 -15.15 -21.79 33.47
C VAL A 217 -16.11 -22.01 34.65
N SER A 218 -16.62 -20.94 35.28
CA SER A 218 -17.75 -20.98 36.23
C SER A 218 -18.42 -19.61 36.36
N PHE A 219 -19.53 -19.52 37.12
CA PHE A 219 -20.40 -18.32 37.25
C PHE A 219 -19.68 -17.02 37.70
N GLN A 220 -18.39 -17.08 38.06
CA GLN A 220 -17.55 -15.93 38.42
C GLN A 220 -16.07 -16.10 38.02
N ARG A 221 -15.74 -17.05 37.11
CA ARG A 221 -14.34 -17.31 36.70
C ARG A 221 -14.22 -17.35 35.18
N LEU A 222 -13.41 -16.44 34.66
CA LEU A 222 -13.05 -16.29 33.25
C LEU A 222 -11.63 -16.84 33.05
N LEU A 223 -11.44 -17.70 32.06
CA LEU A 223 -10.11 -18.08 31.57
C LEU A 223 -9.86 -17.29 30.28
N GLU A 224 -8.77 -16.54 30.29
CA GLU A 224 -8.32 -15.71 29.18
C GLU A 224 -6.89 -16.14 28.82
N ALA A 225 -6.68 -16.45 27.54
CA ALA A 225 -5.37 -16.73 26.99
C ALA A 225 -5.19 -15.85 25.75
N GLU A 226 -4.29 -14.89 25.82
CA GLU A 226 -3.95 -13.99 24.72
C GLU A 226 -2.52 -14.27 24.28
N THR A 227 -2.31 -14.31 22.96
CA THR A 227 -0.99 -14.40 22.35
C THR A 227 -0.95 -13.46 21.16
N GLY A 228 0.13 -12.72 21.00
CA GLY A 228 0.28 -11.77 19.91
C GLY A 228 1.73 -11.41 19.66
N PHE A 229 2.00 -10.85 18.49
CA PHE A 229 3.29 -10.26 18.17
C PHE A 229 3.10 -8.93 17.46
N THR A 230 3.99 -7.99 17.77
CA THR A 230 4.01 -6.66 17.15
C THR A 230 5.35 -6.45 16.49
N LYS A 231 5.34 -6.02 15.22
CA LYS A 231 6.52 -5.62 14.47
C LYS A 231 6.44 -4.12 14.21
N ASN A 232 7.40 -3.38 14.73
CA ASN A 232 7.52 -1.95 14.53
C ASN A 232 8.83 -1.64 13.82
N GLU A 233 8.78 -0.83 12.77
CA GLU A 233 9.97 -0.22 12.21
C GLU A 233 10.55 0.82 13.20
N PRO A 234 11.85 0.77 13.53
CA PRO A 234 12.44 1.78 14.41
C PRO A 234 12.44 3.16 13.76
N VAL A 235 11.83 4.16 14.42
CA VAL A 235 11.73 5.55 13.93
C VAL A 235 13.11 6.14 13.61
N GLN A 236 14.13 5.80 14.40
CA GLN A 236 15.51 6.24 14.16
C GLN A 236 16.05 5.71 12.82
N LEU A 237 15.74 4.46 12.48
CA LEU A 237 16.20 3.84 11.24
C LEU A 237 15.45 4.43 10.04
N ALA A 238 14.13 4.64 10.16
CA ALA A 238 13.34 5.29 9.14
C ALA A 238 13.78 6.74 8.88
N MET A 239 14.14 7.48 9.93
CA MET A 239 14.71 8.83 9.80
C MET A 239 16.05 8.80 9.08
N LYS A 240 16.94 7.87 9.45
CA LYS A 240 18.22 7.68 8.76
C LYS A 240 18.01 7.39 7.28
N ASP A 241 17.10 6.48 6.94
CA ASP A 241 16.73 6.12 5.56
C ASP A 241 16.24 7.34 4.77
N ALA A 242 15.38 8.16 5.37
CA ALA A 242 14.85 9.38 4.76
C ALA A 242 15.93 10.47 4.56
N ILE A 243 16.86 10.63 5.52
CA ILE A 243 18.00 11.56 5.41
C ILE A 243 18.94 11.10 4.29
N GLU A 244 19.27 9.81 4.24
CA GLU A 244 20.13 9.24 3.18
C GLU A 244 19.50 9.44 1.79
N LYS A 245 18.19 9.21 1.64
CA LYS A 245 17.46 9.50 0.39
C LYS A 245 17.43 10.99 0.05
N ALA A 246 17.36 11.87 1.06
CA ALA A 246 17.41 13.32 0.84
C ALA A 246 18.79 13.77 0.34
N VAL A 247 19.87 13.19 0.86
CA VAL A 247 21.24 13.44 0.38
C VAL A 247 21.42 12.89 -1.05
N GLU A 248 20.93 11.69 -1.33
CA GLU A 248 20.90 11.09 -2.68
C GLU A 248 20.21 12.03 -3.68
N GLY A 249 18.98 12.47 -3.37
CA GLY A 249 18.23 13.41 -4.19
C GLY A 249 18.95 14.74 -4.35
N LEU A 250 19.58 15.27 -3.29
CA LEU A 250 20.32 16.53 -3.36
C LEU A 250 21.52 16.42 -4.32
N ILE A 251 22.26 15.32 -4.27
CA ILE A 251 23.38 15.08 -5.18
C ILE A 251 22.89 15.07 -6.62
N ILE A 252 21.88 14.24 -6.93
CA ILE A 252 21.40 14.06 -8.31
C ILE A 252 20.76 15.34 -8.85
N GLU A 253 19.87 15.97 -8.08
CA GLU A 253 19.23 17.22 -8.50
C GLU A 253 20.25 18.38 -8.57
N GLY A 254 21.35 18.32 -7.80
CA GLY A 254 22.47 19.23 -7.91
C GLY A 254 23.32 19.04 -9.18
N ILE A 255 23.47 17.79 -9.66
CA ILE A 255 24.08 17.50 -10.96
C ILE A 255 23.21 18.08 -12.08
N GLU A 256 21.90 17.87 -12.02
CA GLU A 256 20.94 18.41 -12.99
C GLU A 256 20.98 19.95 -13.04
N ALA A 257 21.08 20.59 -11.87
CA ALA A 257 21.18 22.05 -11.75
C ALA A 257 22.58 22.61 -12.09
N GLY A 258 23.56 21.76 -12.43
CA GLY A 258 24.92 22.16 -12.77
C GLY A 258 25.73 22.70 -11.59
N LEU A 259 25.39 22.31 -10.35
CA LEU A 259 26.11 22.72 -9.14
C LEU A 259 27.42 21.94 -8.97
N TRP A 260 27.43 20.67 -9.38
CA TRP A 260 28.56 19.76 -9.30
C TRP A 260 28.41 18.63 -10.34
N THR A 261 29.45 17.79 -10.50
CA THR A 261 29.44 16.67 -11.45
C THR A 261 30.21 15.48 -10.89
N SER A 262 29.87 14.27 -11.36
CA SER A 262 30.68 13.08 -11.09
C SER A 262 32.04 13.16 -11.79
N ALA A 263 33.01 12.38 -11.31
CA ALA A 263 34.34 12.28 -11.88
C ALA A 263 34.31 11.79 -13.33
N ASP A 264 33.44 10.81 -13.64
CA ASP A 264 33.27 10.25 -14.99
C ASP A 264 32.43 11.15 -15.91
N GLY A 265 31.62 12.05 -15.32
CA GLY A 265 30.84 13.05 -16.04
C GLY A 265 29.70 12.47 -16.90
N GLY A 266 29.57 13.00 -18.12
CA GLY A 266 28.35 13.02 -18.95
C GLY A 266 27.46 11.77 -18.95
N LEU A 267 28.01 10.58 -19.25
CA LEU A 267 27.20 9.36 -19.35
C LEU A 267 26.73 8.86 -17.97
N THR A 268 27.61 8.89 -16.97
CA THR A 268 27.32 8.50 -15.58
C THR A 268 26.27 9.42 -14.98
N ASN A 269 26.45 10.75 -15.15
CA ASN A 269 25.47 11.74 -14.72
C ASN A 269 24.10 11.49 -15.37
N LYS A 270 24.07 11.28 -16.69
CA LYS A 270 22.82 11.02 -17.40
C LYS A 270 22.10 9.78 -16.88
N LYS A 271 22.83 8.68 -16.67
CA LYS A 271 22.25 7.43 -16.13
C LYS A 271 21.66 7.63 -14.73
N LEU A 272 22.34 8.37 -13.86
CA LEU A 272 21.83 8.69 -12.52
C LEU A 272 20.55 9.54 -12.60
N MET A 273 20.57 10.60 -13.41
CA MET A 273 19.41 11.49 -13.58
C MET A 273 18.21 10.76 -14.19
N ASP A 274 18.43 9.94 -15.22
CA ASP A 274 17.35 9.18 -15.87
C ASP A 274 16.72 8.16 -14.90
N ALA A 275 17.54 7.45 -14.11
CA ALA A 275 17.07 6.51 -13.11
C ALA A 275 16.29 7.20 -11.98
N TYR A 276 16.82 8.30 -11.46
CA TYR A 276 16.18 9.08 -10.41
C TYR A 276 14.87 9.71 -10.89
N LYS A 277 14.83 10.22 -12.12
CA LYS A 277 13.61 10.79 -12.70
C LYS A 277 12.53 9.73 -12.87
N ALA A 278 12.89 8.52 -13.33
CA ALA A 278 11.94 7.42 -13.43
C ALA A 278 11.42 6.96 -12.05
N GLU A 279 12.28 6.90 -11.03
CA GLU A 279 11.88 6.60 -9.65
C GLU A 279 10.95 7.69 -9.11
N LYS A 280 11.30 8.96 -9.31
CA LYS A 280 10.50 10.12 -8.88
C LYS A 280 9.13 10.18 -9.57
N GLU A 281 9.07 9.98 -10.88
CA GLU A 281 7.79 9.91 -11.62
C GLU A 281 6.93 8.74 -11.12
N TYR A 282 7.54 7.60 -10.79
CA TYR A 282 6.84 6.46 -10.20
C TYR A 282 6.30 6.79 -8.80
N GLU A 283 7.13 7.35 -7.93
CA GLU A 283 6.76 7.75 -6.56
C GLU A 283 5.69 8.83 -6.55
N GLU A 284 5.80 9.87 -7.38
CA GLU A 284 4.79 10.94 -7.53
C GLU A 284 3.47 10.43 -8.13
N SER A 285 3.51 9.40 -8.99
CA SER A 285 2.30 8.74 -9.50
C SER A 285 1.58 7.90 -8.44
N THR A 286 2.28 7.58 -7.35
CA THR A 286 1.72 6.86 -6.23
C THR A 286 1.12 7.90 -5.28
N LEU A 287 -0.21 8.10 -5.36
CA LEU A 287 -0.94 9.04 -4.49
C LEU A 287 -0.66 8.76 -3.00
N LEU A 288 -1.04 9.71 -2.12
CA LEU A 288 -1.11 9.47 -0.66
C LEU A 288 -1.70 8.06 -0.42
N TYR A 289 -1.06 7.27 0.43
CA TYR A 289 -1.45 5.89 0.81
C TYR A 289 -1.03 4.75 -0.14
N ASP A 290 0.05 4.91 -0.92
CA ASP A 290 0.61 3.86 -1.79
C ASP A 290 -0.40 3.27 -2.81
N ARG A 291 -1.50 3.99 -3.06
CA ARG A 291 -2.64 3.50 -3.82
C ARG A 291 -2.46 3.84 -5.30
N LYS A 292 -1.91 2.88 -6.05
CA LYS A 292 -1.78 3.00 -7.51
C LYS A 292 -3.16 2.97 -8.18
N GLN A 293 -3.61 4.10 -8.69
CA GLN A 293 -4.84 4.19 -9.47
C GLN A 293 -4.65 3.59 -10.87
N MET A 294 -5.59 2.72 -11.26
CA MET A 294 -5.66 2.13 -12.59
C MET A 294 -6.42 3.08 -13.52
N PRO A 295 -5.86 3.48 -14.67
CA PRO A 295 -6.53 4.41 -15.56
C PRO A 295 -7.75 3.75 -16.25
N VAL A 296 -8.89 4.42 -16.22
CA VAL A 296 -10.12 3.97 -16.91
C VAL A 296 -10.05 4.37 -18.39
N ASN A 297 -9.30 3.60 -19.16
CA ASN A 297 -8.94 3.96 -20.54
C ASN A 297 -9.94 3.50 -21.62
N SER A 298 -10.92 2.67 -21.26
CA SER A 298 -11.89 2.10 -22.21
C SER A 298 -13.31 2.46 -21.80
N LYS A 299 -14.11 2.96 -22.74
CA LYS A 299 -15.53 3.28 -22.51
C LYS A 299 -16.48 2.11 -22.73
N ASN A 300 -16.02 1.04 -23.38
CA ASN A 300 -16.86 -0.11 -23.71
C ASN A 300 -16.20 -1.40 -23.20
N ALA A 301 -17.02 -2.38 -22.84
CA ALA A 301 -16.56 -3.72 -22.57
C ALA A 301 -17.59 -4.77 -22.99
N LEU A 302 -17.11 -5.97 -23.35
CA LEU A 302 -17.92 -7.18 -23.45
C LEU A 302 -17.64 -8.04 -22.22
N ILE A 303 -18.69 -8.58 -21.61
CA ILE A 303 -18.61 -9.39 -20.40
C ILE A 303 -19.17 -10.76 -20.73
N PHE A 304 -18.38 -11.80 -20.54
CA PHE A 304 -18.79 -13.19 -20.70
C PHE A 304 -18.86 -13.82 -19.32
N ASN A 305 -20.05 -14.22 -18.87
CA ASN A 305 -20.27 -14.82 -17.56
C ASN A 305 -20.60 -16.31 -17.70
N ALA A 306 -20.05 -17.11 -16.80
CA ALA A 306 -20.54 -18.45 -16.48
C ALA A 306 -21.22 -18.39 -15.11
N THR A 307 -22.43 -18.94 -14.99
CA THR A 307 -23.25 -18.86 -13.78
C THR A 307 -23.70 -20.23 -13.31
N ALA A 308 -23.84 -20.37 -12.00
CA ALA A 308 -24.47 -21.49 -11.33
C ALA A 308 -25.79 -20.99 -10.71
N PRO A 309 -26.92 -21.07 -11.44
CA PRO A 309 -28.22 -20.70 -10.91
C PRO A 309 -28.66 -21.65 -9.80
N ARG A 310 -29.33 -21.10 -8.78
CA ARG A 310 -30.00 -21.85 -7.72
C ARG A 310 -31.44 -21.37 -7.62
N LEU A 311 -32.37 -22.23 -8.02
CA LEU A 311 -33.80 -21.95 -7.87
C LEU A 311 -34.22 -22.07 -6.40
N ASN A 312 -34.96 -21.07 -5.95
CA ASN A 312 -35.65 -21.08 -4.67
C ASN A 312 -37.16 -20.98 -4.95
N ALA A 313 -37.72 -22.12 -5.35
CA ALA A 313 -39.14 -22.34 -5.57
C ALA A 313 -39.69 -23.39 -4.59
N ASP A 314 -40.92 -23.86 -4.79
CA ASP A 314 -41.67 -24.76 -3.89
C ASP A 314 -41.16 -26.22 -3.85
N LEU A 315 -40.06 -26.49 -4.54
CA LEU A 315 -39.43 -27.82 -4.60
C LEU A 315 -38.57 -28.14 -3.35
N SER A 316 -38.72 -29.37 -2.85
CA SER A 316 -38.09 -29.87 -1.61
C SER A 316 -36.56 -29.93 -1.64
N LYS A 317 -35.95 -30.06 -2.83
CA LYS A 317 -34.49 -30.13 -3.00
C LYS A 317 -34.00 -29.02 -3.92
N LYS A 318 -33.04 -28.24 -3.44
CA LYS A 318 -32.41 -27.13 -4.15
C LYS A 318 -31.09 -27.58 -4.75
N SER A 319 -30.97 -27.62 -6.08
CA SER A 319 -29.74 -27.95 -6.80
C SER A 319 -29.18 -26.73 -7.52
N LEU A 320 -27.88 -26.81 -7.86
CA LEU A 320 -27.25 -25.84 -8.74
C LEU A 320 -27.44 -26.28 -10.19
N GLY A 321 -27.93 -25.38 -11.02
CA GLY A 321 -27.95 -25.51 -12.47
C GLY A 321 -26.67 -24.95 -13.10
N ILE A 322 -26.72 -24.75 -14.41
CA ILE A 322 -25.63 -24.14 -15.19
C ILE A 322 -26.20 -23.09 -16.12
N GLY A 323 -25.49 -21.98 -16.29
CA GLY A 323 -25.89 -20.92 -17.19
C GLY A 323 -24.71 -20.09 -17.66
N GLY A 324 -25.00 -19.13 -18.51
CA GLY A 324 -24.03 -18.14 -18.94
C GLY A 324 -24.70 -16.91 -19.53
N SER A 325 -23.98 -15.80 -19.59
CA SER A 325 -24.48 -14.58 -20.21
C SER A 325 -23.40 -13.83 -20.97
N VAL A 326 -23.83 -13.05 -21.94
CA VAL A 326 -23.01 -12.06 -22.65
C VAL A 326 -23.61 -10.70 -22.39
N ALA A 327 -22.81 -9.78 -21.86
CA ALA A 327 -23.24 -8.41 -21.63
C ALA A 327 -22.36 -7.39 -22.36
N TYR A 328 -23.01 -6.39 -22.94
CA TYR A 328 -22.34 -5.18 -23.39
C TYR A 328 -22.39 -4.13 -22.27
N SER A 329 -21.22 -3.63 -21.88
CA SER A 329 -21.04 -2.65 -20.82
C SER A 329 -20.56 -1.32 -21.39
N ARG A 330 -21.25 -0.23 -21.05
CA ARG A 330 -20.88 1.13 -21.41
C ARG A 330 -20.58 1.93 -20.15
N VAL A 331 -19.36 2.46 -20.06
CA VAL A 331 -18.95 3.35 -18.97
C VAL A 331 -19.65 4.70 -19.15
N LEU A 332 -20.46 5.10 -18.17
CA LEU A 332 -21.10 6.41 -18.09
C LEU A 332 -20.21 7.40 -17.34
N SER A 333 -19.67 6.96 -16.21
CA SER A 333 -18.65 7.63 -15.40
C SER A 333 -17.71 6.58 -14.79
N PRO A 334 -16.55 6.93 -14.21
CA PRO A 334 -15.70 5.94 -13.55
C PRO A 334 -16.46 5.10 -12.50
N HIS A 335 -17.42 5.70 -11.81
CA HIS A 335 -18.23 5.03 -10.79
C HIS A 335 -19.52 4.37 -11.32
N ALA A 336 -19.87 4.51 -12.60
CA ALA A 336 -21.16 4.02 -13.12
C ALA A 336 -21.04 3.44 -14.54
N ASN A 337 -21.52 2.21 -14.70
CA ASN A 337 -21.62 1.49 -15.97
C ASN A 337 -23.08 1.13 -16.27
N LEU A 338 -23.46 1.17 -17.54
CA LEU A 338 -24.72 0.62 -18.03
C LEU A 338 -24.46 -0.69 -18.75
N ASN A 339 -25.11 -1.77 -18.33
CA ASN A 339 -24.90 -3.12 -18.86
C ASN A 339 -26.19 -3.66 -19.50
N LEU A 340 -26.13 -4.04 -20.76
CA LEU A 340 -27.18 -4.83 -21.43
C LEU A 340 -26.75 -6.29 -21.46
N ASP A 341 -27.44 -7.17 -20.74
CA ASP A 341 -27.12 -8.58 -20.55
C ASP A 341 -28.10 -9.48 -21.30
N LEU A 342 -27.56 -10.48 -22.00
CA LEU A 342 -28.31 -11.57 -22.62
C LEU A 342 -27.85 -12.90 -22.02
N GLY A 343 -28.74 -13.61 -21.35
CA GLY A 343 -28.43 -14.78 -20.55
C GLY A 343 -29.16 -16.05 -21.00
N TYR A 344 -28.54 -17.19 -20.72
CA TYR A 344 -29.09 -18.53 -20.83
C TYR A 344 -28.94 -19.24 -19.48
N LEU A 345 -29.97 -19.92 -19.02
CA LEU A 345 -30.02 -20.56 -17.71
C LEU A 345 -30.66 -21.95 -17.82
N TYR A 346 -29.91 -23.00 -17.50
CA TYR A 346 -30.43 -24.33 -17.24
C TYR A 346 -30.59 -24.52 -15.73
N VAL A 347 -31.82 -24.67 -15.28
CA VAL A 347 -32.19 -24.74 -13.86
C VAL A 347 -32.70 -26.13 -13.55
N THR A 348 -32.38 -26.64 -12.36
CA THR A 348 -32.85 -27.95 -11.88
C THR A 348 -33.43 -27.83 -10.47
N GLY A 349 -34.34 -28.72 -10.12
CA GLY A 349 -34.95 -28.77 -8.80
C GLY A 349 -35.62 -30.12 -8.49
N GLY A 350 -35.80 -30.43 -7.21
CA GLY A 350 -36.45 -31.67 -6.80
C GLY A 350 -35.73 -32.94 -7.31
N SER A 351 -36.51 -33.97 -7.68
CA SER A 351 -36.01 -35.24 -8.25
C SER A 351 -36.09 -35.31 -9.78
N SER A 352 -36.86 -34.44 -10.44
CA SER A 352 -37.17 -34.56 -11.87
C SER A 352 -37.37 -33.23 -12.60
N PHE A 353 -37.31 -32.07 -11.93
CA PHE A 353 -37.51 -30.78 -12.59
C PHE A 353 -36.21 -30.28 -13.23
N PHE A 354 -36.29 -29.96 -14.52
CA PHE A 354 -35.27 -29.23 -15.25
C PHE A 354 -35.93 -28.30 -16.28
N ARG A 355 -35.35 -27.12 -16.51
CA ARG A 355 -35.84 -26.19 -17.52
C ARG A 355 -34.75 -25.25 -18.02
N GLU A 356 -34.91 -24.79 -19.25
CA GLU A 356 -34.02 -23.84 -19.92
C GLU A 356 -34.72 -22.51 -20.16
N TYR A 357 -34.08 -21.43 -19.73
CA TYR A 357 -34.57 -20.07 -19.86
C TYR A 357 -33.58 -19.22 -20.63
N MET A 358 -34.10 -18.25 -21.38
CA MET A 358 -33.33 -17.09 -21.84
C MET A 358 -33.77 -15.85 -21.08
N SER A 359 -32.85 -14.90 -20.91
CA SER A 359 -33.17 -13.61 -20.30
C SER A 359 -32.48 -12.46 -21.00
N SER A 360 -33.12 -11.30 -20.98
CA SER A 360 -32.54 -10.02 -21.38
C SER A 360 -32.74 -9.01 -20.27
N SER A 361 -31.67 -8.35 -19.84
CA SER A 361 -31.70 -7.41 -18.70
C SER A 361 -30.88 -6.16 -18.96
N LEU A 362 -31.35 -5.02 -18.45
CA LEU A 362 -30.61 -3.76 -18.41
C LEU A 362 -30.25 -3.44 -16.95
N ASN A 363 -28.97 -3.29 -16.66
CA ASN A 363 -28.45 -3.08 -15.32
C ASN A 363 -27.62 -1.80 -15.21
N LEU A 364 -27.84 -1.04 -14.13
CA LEU A 364 -26.92 0.01 -13.70
C LEU A 364 -25.95 -0.58 -12.68
N GLU A 365 -24.66 -0.57 -13.01
CA GLU A 365 -23.58 -1.05 -12.16
C GLU A 365 -22.82 0.14 -11.57
N LEU A 366 -22.71 0.17 -10.24
CA LEU A 366 -22.01 1.20 -9.48
C LEU A 366 -20.69 0.61 -8.96
N ASN A 367 -19.57 1.17 -9.40
CA ASN A 367 -18.23 0.79 -8.96
C ASN A 367 -17.84 1.61 -7.73
N ILE A 368 -17.57 0.92 -6.62
CA ILE A 368 -17.19 1.56 -5.35
C ILE A 368 -15.75 2.06 -5.45
N LEU A 369 -14.84 1.23 -5.95
CA LEU A 369 -13.40 1.52 -6.08
C LEU A 369 -12.94 1.33 -7.54
N PRO A 370 -13.36 2.19 -8.49
CA PRO A 370 -13.14 1.95 -9.92
C PRO A 370 -11.69 2.04 -10.39
N PHE A 371 -10.81 2.60 -9.57
CA PHE A 371 -9.40 2.79 -9.86
C PHE A 371 -8.51 1.73 -9.19
N ASP A 372 -9.08 0.75 -8.49
CA ASP A 372 -8.28 -0.27 -7.77
C ASP A 372 -8.16 -1.56 -8.56
N LYS A 373 -7.09 -2.31 -8.28
CA LYS A 373 -6.93 -3.68 -8.82
C LYS A 373 -8.06 -4.60 -8.39
N LEU A 374 -8.60 -4.38 -7.20
CA LEU A 374 -9.78 -5.05 -6.68
C LEU A 374 -10.89 -3.99 -6.60
N ALA A 375 -11.85 -4.07 -7.51
CA ALA A 375 -12.91 -3.09 -7.65
C ALA A 375 -14.27 -3.73 -7.31
N PRO A 376 -14.75 -3.59 -6.05
CA PRO A 376 -16.10 -3.98 -5.67
C PRO A 376 -17.13 -3.17 -6.43
N PHE A 377 -18.23 -3.81 -6.82
CA PHE A 377 -19.37 -3.17 -7.45
C PHE A 377 -20.67 -3.73 -6.91
N ILE A 378 -21.71 -2.91 -7.01
CA ILE A 378 -23.10 -3.30 -6.83
C ILE A 378 -23.86 -2.99 -8.11
N TYR A 379 -24.91 -3.74 -8.43
CA TYR A 379 -25.75 -3.40 -9.56
C TYR A 379 -27.21 -3.74 -9.30
N GLY A 380 -28.09 -3.03 -10.00
CA GLY A 380 -29.51 -3.28 -10.01
C GLY A 380 -30.08 -3.04 -11.39
N GLY A 381 -31.09 -3.82 -11.77
CA GLY A 381 -31.67 -3.74 -13.10
C GLY A 381 -33.00 -4.45 -13.23
N GLY A 382 -33.62 -4.24 -14.38
CA GLY A 382 -34.85 -4.90 -14.78
C GLY A 382 -34.66 -5.63 -16.11
N GLY A 383 -35.41 -6.68 -16.30
CA GLY A 383 -35.34 -7.49 -17.50
C GLY A 383 -36.57 -8.34 -17.72
N VAL A 384 -36.46 -9.25 -18.67
CA VAL A 384 -37.45 -10.27 -18.97
C VAL A 384 -36.77 -11.63 -18.98
N ILE A 385 -37.48 -12.65 -18.49
CA ILE A 385 -37.10 -14.06 -18.61
C ILE A 385 -38.16 -14.77 -19.43
N PHE A 386 -37.75 -15.66 -20.32
CA PHE A 386 -38.66 -16.42 -21.16
C PHE A 386 -38.20 -17.85 -21.36
N ASP A 387 -39.18 -18.75 -21.45
CA ASP A 387 -38.98 -20.18 -21.66
C ASP A 387 -38.56 -20.47 -23.11
N ILE A 388 -37.58 -21.36 -23.29
CA ILE A 388 -37.09 -21.76 -24.61
C ILE A 388 -37.95 -22.89 -25.20
N HIS A 389 -38.53 -23.74 -24.34
CA HIS A 389 -39.29 -24.91 -24.73
C HIS A 389 -40.79 -24.73 -24.45
N ASN A 390 -41.64 -25.42 -25.22
CA ASN A 390 -43.06 -25.46 -24.93
C ASN A 390 -43.30 -26.29 -23.65
N ARG A 391 -44.24 -25.86 -22.80
CA ARG A 391 -44.61 -26.59 -21.58
C ARG A 391 -45.33 -27.90 -21.96
N GLU A 392 -45.09 -29.00 -21.24
CA GLU A 392 -45.80 -30.28 -21.49
C GLU A 392 -47.27 -30.18 -21.01
N GLY A 393 -48.22 -30.30 -21.94
CA GLY A 393 -49.67 -30.20 -21.72
C GLY A 393 -50.33 -29.31 -22.79
N GLU A 394 -51.51 -29.71 -23.30
CA GLU A 394 -52.22 -29.00 -24.38
C GLU A 394 -52.49 -27.51 -24.03
N ASP A 395 -52.11 -26.61 -24.95
CA ASP A 395 -52.37 -25.15 -24.96
C ASP A 395 -51.90 -24.32 -23.76
N VAL A 396 -50.63 -24.47 -23.34
CA VAL A 396 -50.00 -23.51 -22.39
C VAL A 396 -48.95 -22.65 -23.10
N ASP A 397 -49.23 -21.35 -23.22
CA ASP A 397 -48.36 -20.34 -23.81
C ASP A 397 -46.95 -20.32 -23.17
N LYS A 398 -45.95 -19.90 -23.96
CA LYS A 398 -44.58 -19.67 -23.47
C LYS A 398 -44.59 -18.65 -22.32
N LEU A 399 -43.97 -18.99 -21.19
CA LEU A 399 -43.82 -18.07 -20.08
C LEU A 399 -42.90 -16.91 -20.50
N ILE A 400 -43.40 -15.69 -20.43
CA ILE A 400 -42.63 -14.45 -20.51
C ILE A 400 -42.94 -13.67 -19.25
N SER A 401 -41.95 -13.52 -18.36
CA SER A 401 -42.14 -12.79 -17.11
C SER A 401 -41.16 -11.62 -16.99
N PRO A 402 -41.62 -10.43 -16.55
CA PRO A 402 -40.70 -9.40 -16.12
C PRO A 402 -39.92 -9.88 -14.89
N LYS A 403 -38.67 -9.41 -14.76
CA LYS A 403 -37.85 -9.67 -13.59
C LYS A 403 -37.11 -8.43 -13.11
N LEU A 404 -36.88 -8.36 -11.81
CA LEU A 404 -35.92 -7.43 -11.20
C LEU A 404 -34.73 -8.22 -10.67
N GLN A 405 -33.55 -7.61 -10.76
CA GLN A 405 -32.31 -8.23 -10.30
C GLN A 405 -31.44 -7.23 -9.57
N VAL A 406 -30.81 -7.71 -8.50
CA VAL A 406 -29.82 -6.96 -7.71
C VAL A 406 -28.64 -7.89 -7.45
N GLY A 407 -27.44 -7.38 -7.65
CA GLY A 407 -26.24 -8.15 -7.43
C GLY A 407 -25.09 -7.36 -6.85
N VAL A 408 -24.15 -8.09 -6.30
CA VAL A 408 -22.89 -7.59 -5.77
C VAL A 408 -21.75 -8.40 -6.34
N GLY A 409 -20.58 -7.80 -6.47
CA GLY A 409 -19.43 -8.52 -6.96
C GLY A 409 -18.14 -7.73 -6.90
N ILE A 410 -17.10 -8.32 -7.45
CA ILE A 410 -15.75 -7.77 -7.49
C ILE A 410 -15.15 -8.00 -8.87
N ASN A 411 -14.59 -6.94 -9.46
CA ASN A 411 -13.76 -7.01 -10.64
C ASN A 411 -12.30 -6.99 -10.21
N THR A 412 -11.50 -7.94 -10.71
CA THR A 412 -10.07 -8.02 -10.49
C THR A 412 -9.35 -7.64 -11.76
N TYR A 413 -8.56 -6.57 -11.73
CA TYR A 413 -7.74 -6.12 -12.84
C TYR A 413 -6.66 -7.17 -13.16
N VAL A 414 -6.61 -7.61 -14.41
CA VAL A 414 -5.56 -8.50 -14.92
C VAL A 414 -4.67 -7.76 -15.93
N SER A 415 -5.27 -6.95 -16.80
CA SER A 415 -4.55 -6.10 -17.76
C SER A 415 -5.41 -4.90 -18.20
N ASP A 416 -4.82 -4.00 -18.99
CA ASP A 416 -5.50 -2.85 -19.59
C ASP A 416 -6.80 -3.21 -20.31
N HIS A 417 -6.91 -4.45 -20.81
CA HIS A 417 -8.05 -4.93 -21.58
C HIS A 417 -8.87 -6.00 -20.88
N ILE A 418 -8.42 -6.59 -19.76
CA ILE A 418 -9.08 -7.75 -19.16
C ILE A 418 -9.23 -7.57 -17.66
N ASP A 419 -10.47 -7.75 -17.17
CA ASP A 419 -10.78 -7.95 -15.76
C ASP A 419 -11.46 -9.32 -15.55
N ILE A 420 -11.19 -9.97 -14.43
CA ILE A 420 -11.91 -11.17 -13.98
C ILE A 420 -12.98 -10.73 -12.98
N ARG A 421 -14.23 -11.12 -13.22
CA ARG A 421 -15.40 -10.76 -12.42
C ARG A 421 -15.84 -11.94 -11.56
N PHE A 422 -16.16 -11.70 -10.31
CA PHE A 422 -16.90 -12.63 -9.45
C PHE A 422 -18.16 -11.94 -8.95
N PHE A 423 -19.29 -12.63 -8.95
CA PHE A 423 -20.55 -12.01 -8.52
C PHE A 423 -21.56 -12.99 -7.92
N ALA A 424 -22.47 -12.42 -7.14
CA ALA A 424 -23.69 -13.04 -6.68
C ALA A 424 -24.87 -12.12 -7.03
N GLU A 425 -25.95 -12.70 -7.54
CA GLU A 425 -27.14 -11.98 -8.01
C GLU A 425 -28.39 -12.64 -7.42
N SER A 426 -29.36 -11.83 -7.03
CA SER A 426 -30.72 -12.26 -6.71
C SER A 426 -31.66 -11.78 -7.81
N ASN A 427 -32.45 -12.69 -8.37
CA ASN A 427 -33.45 -12.42 -9.41
C ASN A 427 -34.85 -12.68 -8.85
N PHE A 428 -35.75 -11.71 -8.98
CA PHE A 428 -37.14 -11.77 -8.55
C PHE A 428 -38.04 -11.77 -9.79
N THR A 429 -38.81 -12.85 -10.01
CA THR A 429 -39.50 -13.10 -11.29
C THR A 429 -41.00 -12.78 -11.32
N PHE A 430 -41.57 -12.21 -10.24
CA PHE A 430 -42.98 -11.78 -10.12
C PHE A 430 -44.01 -12.79 -10.66
N THR A 431 -43.69 -14.08 -10.59
CA THR A 431 -44.49 -15.20 -11.08
C THR A 431 -44.28 -16.39 -10.16
N ASP A 432 -45.33 -17.16 -9.95
CA ASP A 432 -45.36 -18.40 -9.15
C ASP A 432 -45.32 -19.65 -10.06
N GLU A 433 -44.96 -19.47 -11.34
CA GLU A 433 -45.01 -20.52 -12.37
C GLU A 433 -43.62 -20.90 -12.90
N LEU A 434 -42.54 -20.46 -12.25
CA LEU A 434 -41.18 -20.72 -12.74
C LEU A 434 -40.80 -22.20 -12.57
N ASP A 435 -41.45 -22.93 -11.68
CA ASP A 435 -41.28 -24.37 -11.49
C ASP A 435 -42.48 -25.24 -11.98
N ASN A 436 -43.47 -24.62 -12.62
CA ASN A 436 -44.77 -25.20 -13.01
C ASN A 436 -45.65 -25.72 -11.84
N ALA A 437 -45.36 -25.32 -10.60
CA ALA A 437 -46.14 -25.71 -9.43
C ALA A 437 -46.61 -24.47 -8.67
N VAL A 438 -47.88 -24.08 -8.87
CA VAL A 438 -48.48 -22.96 -8.12
C VAL A 438 -48.87 -23.45 -6.73
N ASN A 439 -48.05 -23.20 -5.70
CA ASN A 439 -48.38 -23.60 -4.33
C ASN A 439 -47.88 -22.63 -3.24
N GLY A 440 -48.40 -21.41 -3.24
CA GLY A 440 -48.12 -20.50 -2.13
C GLY A 440 -48.76 -19.13 -2.29
N LYS A 441 -48.20 -18.15 -1.57
CA LYS A 441 -48.47 -16.71 -1.75
C LYS A 441 -47.21 -15.95 -2.15
N ARG A 442 -46.12 -16.65 -2.52
CA ARG A 442 -44.78 -16.07 -2.66
C ARG A 442 -44.23 -16.40 -4.03
N ASP A 443 -44.02 -15.36 -4.83
CA ASP A 443 -43.38 -15.47 -6.14
C ASP A 443 -42.03 -16.18 -6.09
N ASP A 444 -41.76 -16.95 -7.15
CA ASP A 444 -40.48 -17.63 -7.35
C ASP A 444 -39.33 -16.63 -7.50
N TYR A 445 -38.15 -17.02 -7.00
CA TYR A 445 -36.91 -16.29 -7.18
C TYR A 445 -35.72 -17.23 -7.29
N TYR A 446 -34.63 -16.75 -7.88
CA TYR A 446 -33.42 -17.55 -8.03
C TYR A 446 -32.15 -16.71 -7.82
N TYR A 447 -31.10 -17.39 -7.36
CA TYR A 447 -29.77 -16.78 -7.20
C TYR A 447 -28.86 -17.21 -8.34
N ASN A 448 -28.02 -16.31 -8.83
CA ASN A 448 -26.89 -16.66 -9.68
C ASN A 448 -25.59 -16.40 -8.93
N PHE A 449 -24.70 -17.40 -8.92
CA PHE A 449 -23.30 -17.23 -8.53
C PHE A 449 -22.45 -17.40 -9.77
N GLY A 450 -21.56 -16.46 -10.06
CA GLY A 450 -20.87 -16.47 -11.35
C GLY A 450 -19.44 -15.96 -11.33
N VAL A 451 -18.70 -16.41 -12.33
CA VAL A 451 -17.38 -15.91 -12.71
C VAL A 451 -17.49 -15.40 -14.14
N GLY A 452 -16.86 -14.26 -14.43
CA GLY A 452 -16.89 -13.69 -15.77
C GLY A 452 -15.57 -13.08 -16.21
N LEU A 453 -15.44 -12.89 -17.51
CA LEU A 453 -14.33 -12.19 -18.15
C LEU A 453 -14.87 -10.90 -18.76
N LYS A 454 -14.37 -9.75 -18.32
CA LYS A 454 -14.70 -8.42 -18.85
C LYS A 454 -13.58 -7.95 -19.76
N TYR A 455 -13.85 -7.97 -21.06
CA TYR A 455 -12.94 -7.49 -22.10
C TYR A 455 -13.24 -6.03 -22.46
N LYS A 456 -12.31 -5.13 -22.12
CA LYS A 456 -12.41 -3.66 -22.29
C LYS A 456 -11.81 -3.23 -23.64
N PHE A 457 -12.54 -2.39 -24.38
CA PHE A 457 -12.11 -1.88 -25.68
C PHE A 457 -12.59 -0.45 -25.96
N GLY A 458 -11.88 0.24 -26.86
CA GLY A 458 -12.13 1.63 -27.25
C GLY A 458 -10.86 2.48 -27.27
N LEU A 459 -10.91 3.65 -27.89
CA LEU A 459 -9.76 4.55 -28.05
C LEU A 459 -9.27 5.07 -26.68
N LYS A 460 -7.98 4.88 -26.40
CA LYS A 460 -7.27 5.50 -25.28
C LYS A 460 -7.35 7.02 -25.46
N LYS A 461 -7.89 7.74 -24.48
CA LYS A 461 -7.65 9.19 -24.41
C LYS A 461 -6.22 9.37 -23.91
N THR A 462 -5.35 9.88 -24.78
CA THR A 462 -4.04 10.38 -24.38
C THR A 462 -4.27 11.55 -23.42
N ASN A 463 -3.73 11.44 -22.20
CA ASN A 463 -3.58 12.46 -21.16
C ASN A 463 -4.82 13.34 -20.87
N ALA A 464 -5.51 13.03 -19.77
CA ALA A 464 -6.17 14.05 -18.98
C ALA A 464 -5.63 13.93 -17.56
N GLU A 465 -4.93 14.97 -17.13
CA GLU A 465 -4.48 15.20 -15.76
C GLU A 465 -5.56 14.76 -14.77
N ILE A 466 -5.17 13.92 -13.81
CA ILE A 466 -5.95 13.70 -12.60
C ILE A 466 -6.00 15.07 -11.91
N LYS A 467 -7.12 15.78 -12.06
CA LYS A 467 -7.41 16.93 -11.21
C LYS A 467 -7.71 16.40 -9.81
N GLU A 468 -6.98 16.98 -8.86
CA GLU A 468 -6.95 16.82 -7.40
C GLU A 468 -8.21 16.26 -6.73
#